data_AF-A0A7W1KRC2-F1
#
_entry.id   AF-A0A7W1KRC2-F1
#
_cell.length_a   1.000
_cell.length_b   1.000
_cell.length_c   1.000
_cell.angle_alpha   90.00
_cell.angle_beta   90.00
_cell.angle_gamma   90.00
#
_symmetry.space_group_name_H-M   'P 1'
#
loop_
_entity.id
_entity.type
_entity.pdbx_description
1 polymer ?
#
loop_
_entity_poly.entity_id
_entity_poly.type
_entity_poly.pdbx_seq_one_letter_code
_entity_poly.pdbx_strand_id
1 'polypeptide(L)'
;FEQRSLIFCTVSAPRLPEDLITTNKMIYARLHGRSRWYRDDYTDEELEAWAGKIRDSGAREAWIYFDNDRDAFAIKNAHELIRCLRRMGLEVL
;
A
#
# COMPACT_ATOMS: atom_id res chain seq x y z
N PHE A 1 -12.77 1.03 14.67
CA PHE A 1 -12.75 1.66 13.33
C PHE A 1 -14.10 1.50 12.64
N GLU A 2 -14.58 0.27 12.43
CA GLU A 2 -15.87 0.00 11.78
C GLU A 2 -17.09 0.66 12.45
N GLN A 3 -17.32 0.42 13.76
CA GLN A 3 -18.49 0.97 14.47
C GLN A 3 -18.57 2.51 14.50
N ARG A 4 -17.44 3.19 14.28
CA ARG A 4 -17.34 4.66 14.30
C ARG A 4 -17.09 5.25 12.92
N SER A 5 -17.18 4.43 11.87
CA SER A 5 -16.88 4.81 10.50
C SER A 5 -15.51 5.49 10.31
N LEU A 6 -14.51 5.07 11.10
CA LEU A 6 -13.13 5.54 10.97
C LEU A 6 -12.36 4.63 10.00
N ILE A 7 -11.43 5.22 9.26
CA ILE A 7 -10.52 4.50 8.37
C ILE A 7 -9.31 4.01 9.15
N PHE A 8 -8.99 2.72 9.06
CA PHE A 8 -7.79 2.15 9.66
C PHE A 8 -6.56 2.42 8.78
N CYS A 9 -5.45 2.86 9.41
CA CYS A 9 -4.16 2.99 8.73
C CYS A 9 -3.43 1.67 8.74
N THR A 10 -3.40 0.97 7.60
CA THR A 10 -2.53 -0.18 7.42
C THR A 10 -1.08 0.30 7.35
N VAL A 11 -0.17 -0.36 8.05
CA VAL A 11 1.25 0.03 8.14
C VAL A 11 2.10 -1.14 7.66
N SER A 12 2.86 -0.95 6.59
CA SER A 12 3.94 -1.88 6.23
C SER A 12 5.23 -1.39 6.88
N ALA A 13 5.72 -2.17 7.84
CA ALA A 13 6.94 -1.86 8.58
C ALA A 13 7.57 -3.13 9.19
N PRO A 14 8.85 -3.09 9.60
CA PRO A 14 9.49 -4.24 10.22
C PRO A 14 8.75 -4.71 11.48
N ARG A 15 8.47 -6.01 11.52
CA ARG A 15 7.78 -6.72 12.62
C ARG A 15 6.32 -6.31 12.84
N LEU A 16 5.67 -5.71 11.85
CA LEU A 16 4.23 -5.49 11.85
C LEU A 16 3.53 -6.42 10.85
N PRO A 17 2.26 -6.81 11.10
CA PRO A 17 1.46 -7.50 10.10
C PRO A 17 1.21 -6.57 8.90
N GLU A 18 1.20 -7.15 7.69
CA GLU A 18 0.87 -6.44 6.46
C GLU A 18 -0.54 -6.79 5.95
N ASP A 19 -1.44 -7.09 6.87
CA ASP A 19 -2.85 -7.32 6.57
C ASP A 19 -3.50 -6.01 6.13
N LEU A 20 -4.07 -6.00 4.93
CA LEU A 20 -4.76 -4.83 4.40
C LEU A 20 -6.16 -4.75 4.99
N ILE A 21 -6.36 -3.79 5.90
CA ILE A 21 -7.66 -3.60 6.55
C ILE A 21 -8.48 -2.61 5.75
N THR A 22 -9.64 -3.07 5.26
CA THR A 22 -10.61 -2.22 4.55
C THR A 22 -11.74 -1.85 5.51
N THR A 23 -11.98 -0.55 5.69
CA THR A 23 -13.03 -0.04 6.58
C THR A 23 -13.87 0.97 5.83
N ASN A 24 -15.20 0.83 5.90
CA ASN A 24 -16.16 1.68 5.16
C ASN A 24 -15.88 1.74 3.64
N LYS A 25 -15.44 0.61 3.05
CA LYS A 25 -15.04 0.52 1.63
C LYS A 25 -13.89 1.46 1.24
N MET A 26 -13.07 1.88 2.19
CA MET A 26 -11.87 2.68 1.94
C MET A 26 -10.64 2.00 2.53
N ILE A 27 -9.52 2.19 1.84
CA ILE A 27 -8.19 1.80 2.28
C ILE A 27 -7.36 3.06 2.54
N TYR A 28 -6.61 3.04 3.63
CA TYR A 28 -5.50 3.96 3.87
C TYR A 28 -4.28 3.15 4.30
N ALA A 29 -3.17 3.26 3.57
CA ALA A 29 -1.94 2.51 3.85
C ALA A 29 -0.69 3.40 3.79
N ARG A 30 0.23 3.16 4.72
CA ARG A 30 1.56 3.78 4.77
C ARG A 30 2.64 2.71 4.69
N LEU A 31 3.45 2.80 3.65
CA LEU A 31 4.47 1.82 3.30
C LEU A 31 5.84 2.36 3.69
N HIS A 32 6.36 1.90 4.83
CA HIS A 32 7.65 2.34 5.37
C HIS A 32 8.81 1.40 5.05
N GLY A 33 8.54 0.25 4.44
CA GLY A 33 9.51 -0.82 4.18
C GLY A 33 9.37 -2.02 5.11
N ARG A 34 9.56 -3.24 4.61
CA ARG A 34 9.37 -4.49 5.35
C ARG A 34 10.58 -4.90 6.19
N SER A 35 11.78 -4.71 5.64
CA SER A 35 13.03 -5.13 6.26
C SER A 35 13.61 -4.05 7.18
N ARG A 36 13.47 -2.78 6.77
CA ARG A 36 14.02 -1.61 7.49
C ARG A 36 13.09 -0.42 7.36
N TRP A 37 12.82 0.21 8.50
CA TRP A 37 12.07 1.47 8.55
C TRP A 37 12.70 2.51 7.64
N TYR A 38 11.90 3.05 6.73
CA TYR A 38 12.17 4.15 5.81
C TYR A 38 13.27 3.91 4.75
N ARG A 39 13.82 2.69 4.66
CA ARG A 39 15.04 2.41 3.84
C ARG A 39 14.93 1.16 2.98
N ASP A 40 13.74 0.61 2.88
CA ASP A 40 13.53 -0.62 2.14
C ASP A 40 13.08 -0.29 0.73
N ASP A 41 13.76 -0.88 -0.24
CA ASP A 41 13.32 -0.85 -1.63
C ASP A 41 12.43 -2.07 -1.85
N TYR A 42 11.11 -1.87 -1.91
CA TYR A 42 10.16 -2.94 -2.16
C TYR A 42 10.49 -3.63 -3.48
N THR A 43 10.44 -4.96 -3.50
CA THR A 43 10.63 -5.70 -4.75
C THR A 43 9.38 -5.63 -5.63
N ASP A 44 9.55 -5.94 -6.92
CA ASP A 44 8.42 -5.97 -7.87
C ASP A 44 7.35 -6.97 -7.42
N GLU A 45 7.75 -8.12 -6.86
CA GLU A 45 6.83 -9.13 -6.33
C GLU A 45 6.06 -8.62 -5.11
N GLU A 46 6.70 -7.84 -4.24
CA GLU A 46 6.05 -7.25 -3.08
C GLU A 46 5.02 -6.19 -3.51
N LEU A 47 5.36 -5.36 -4.49
CA LEU A 47 4.46 -4.35 -5.05
C LEU A 47 3.30 -4.99 -5.82
N GLU A 48 3.55 -6.08 -6.55
CA GLU A 48 2.50 -6.85 -7.21
C GLU A 48 1.56 -7.51 -6.19
N ALA A 49 2.09 -8.02 -5.08
CA ALA A 49 1.27 -8.52 -3.98
C ALA A 49 0.42 -7.40 -3.35
N TRP A 50 0.97 -6.19 -3.18
CA TRP A 50 0.21 -5.02 -2.72
C TRP A 50 -0.91 -4.64 -3.69
N ALA A 51 -0.63 -4.59 -4.99
CA ALA A 51 -1.65 -4.34 -6.01
C ALA A 51 -2.77 -5.39 -5.98
N GLY A 52 -2.42 -6.68 -5.82
CA GLY A 52 -3.39 -7.76 -5.66
C GLY A 52 -4.29 -7.57 -4.44
N LYS A 53 -3.70 -7.28 -3.26
CA LYS A 53 -4.47 -6.98 -2.03
C LYS A 53 -5.45 -5.83 -2.25
N ILE A 54 -5.02 -4.75 -2.93
CA ILE A 54 -5.86 -3.58 -3.20
C ILE A 54 -7.01 -3.96 -4.13
N ARG A 55 -6.74 -4.64 -5.25
CA ARG A 55 -7.76 -5.11 -6.20
C ARG A 55 -8.80 -6.00 -5.51
N ASP A 56 -8.34 -6.95 -4.70
CA ASP A 56 -9.19 -7.98 -4.11
C ASP A 56 -9.93 -7.50 -2.85
N SER A 57 -9.62 -6.29 -2.36
CA SER A 57 -10.23 -5.71 -1.16
C SER A 57 -11.71 -5.34 -1.29
N GLY A 58 -12.20 -5.14 -2.52
CA GLY A 58 -13.54 -4.58 -2.78
C GLY A 58 -13.73 -3.14 -2.29
N ALA A 59 -12.64 -2.43 -1.95
CA ALA A 59 -12.70 -1.01 -1.62
C ALA A 59 -13.10 -0.18 -2.84
N ARG A 60 -13.80 0.92 -2.59
CA ARG A 60 -14.14 1.92 -3.61
C ARG A 60 -12.97 2.86 -3.89
N GLU A 61 -12.17 3.14 -2.87
CA GLU A 61 -11.05 4.08 -2.94
C GLU A 61 -9.91 3.61 -2.05
N ALA A 62 -8.68 3.80 -2.50
CA ALA A 62 -7.47 3.43 -1.78
C ALA A 62 -6.45 4.57 -1.82
N TRP A 63 -6.01 4.97 -0.63
CA TRP A 63 -5.01 6.00 -0.43
C TRP A 63 -3.71 5.37 0.07
N ILE A 64 -2.71 5.29 -0.80
CA ILE A 64 -1.45 4.59 -0.53
C ILE A 64 -0.30 5.59 -0.53
N TYR A 65 0.44 5.66 0.57
CA TYR A 65 1.57 6.56 0.75
C TYR A 65 2.85 5.76 0.97
N PHE A 66 3.91 6.09 0.23
CA PHE A 66 5.24 5.54 0.41
C PHE A 66 6.07 6.48 1.28
N ASP A 67 6.55 5.98 2.41
CA ASP A 67 7.40 6.70 3.37
C ASP A 67 8.82 6.13 3.43
N ASN A 68 9.16 5.17 2.58
CA ASN A 68 10.50 4.62 2.39
C ASN A 68 11.38 5.53 1.51
N ASP A 69 11.47 6.82 1.84
CA ASP A 69 12.04 7.85 0.96
C ASP A 69 13.58 7.83 0.86
N ARG A 70 14.25 7.08 1.74
CA ARG A 70 15.69 7.06 1.73
C ARG A 70 16.19 6.47 0.43
N ASP A 71 17.18 7.12 -0.16
CA ASP A 71 17.72 6.77 -1.48
C ASP A 71 16.68 6.91 -2.62
N ALA A 72 15.62 7.70 -2.39
CA ALA A 72 14.52 7.99 -3.31
C ALA A 72 13.64 6.78 -3.70
N PHE A 73 13.64 5.72 -2.89
CA PHE A 73 12.83 4.53 -3.18
C PHE A 73 11.32 4.79 -3.17
N ALA A 74 10.82 5.73 -2.37
CA ALA A 74 9.39 6.03 -2.31
C ALA A 74 8.79 6.39 -3.68
N ILE A 75 9.46 7.25 -4.46
CA ILE A 75 8.97 7.66 -5.79
C ILE A 75 9.05 6.51 -6.78
N LYS A 76 10.18 5.77 -6.77
CA LYS A 76 10.36 4.58 -7.60
C LYS A 76 9.24 3.55 -7.35
N ASN A 77 8.98 3.25 -6.09
CA ASN A 77 8.04 2.20 -5.68
C ASN A 77 6.59 2.63 -5.90
N ALA A 78 6.29 3.93 -5.76
CA ALA A 78 5.00 4.48 -6.18
C ALA A 78 4.76 4.28 -7.68
N HIS A 79 5.75 4.57 -8.53
CA HIS A 79 5.61 4.36 -9.98
C HIS A 79 5.43 2.89 -10.34
N GLU A 80 6.14 1.98 -9.69
CA GLU A 80 6.00 0.56 -9.96
C GLU A 80 4.64 0.03 -9.49
N LEU A 81 4.16 0.44 -8.30
CA LEU A 81 2.81 0.10 -7.86
C LEU A 81 1.74 0.61 -8.83
N ILE A 82 1.88 1.84 -9.36
CA ILE A 82 0.98 2.39 -10.39
C ILE A 82 0.94 1.49 -11.63
N ARG A 83 2.09 0.96 -12.08
CA ARG A 83 2.15 0.03 -13.21
C ARG A 83 1.40 -1.27 -12.89
N CYS A 84 1.63 -1.85 -11.71
CA CYS A 84 0.93 -3.05 -11.28
C CYS A 84 -0.59 -2.83 -11.25
N LEU A 85 -1.07 -1.73 -10.65
CA LEU A 85 -2.48 -1.39 -10.55
C LEU A 85 -3.13 -1.20 -11.92
N ARG A 86 -2.48 -0.47 -12.83
CA ARG A 86 -2.98 -0.27 -14.21
C ARG A 86 -3.03 -1.57 -15.00
N ARG A 87 -2.03 -2.44 -14.85
CA ARG A 87 -2.03 -3.79 -15.47
C ARG A 87 -3.19 -4.65 -14.97
N MET A 88 -3.63 -4.44 -13.73
CA MET A 88 -4.81 -5.09 -13.15
C MET A 88 -6.15 -4.40 -13.49
N GLY A 89 -6.13 -3.33 -14.30
CA GLY A 89 -7.34 -2.62 -14.73
C GLY A 89 -7.88 -1.61 -13.72
N LEU A 90 -7.12 -1.23 -12.70
CA LEU A 90 -7.52 -0.19 -11.75
C LEU A 90 -7.14 1.19 -12.26
N GLU A 91 -8.02 2.16 -12.01
CA GLU A 91 -7.75 3.58 -12.22
C GLU A 91 -6.80 4.10 -11.13
N VAL A 92 -5.84 4.93 -11.52
CA VAL A 92 -4.91 5.60 -10.60
C VAL A 92 -4.84 7.08 -10.97
N LEU A 93 -5.18 7.92 -9.99
CA LEU A 93 -5.19 9.38 -10.06
C LEU A 93 -3.82 9.98 -9.76
#